data_AF-A0A7J5YY14-F1
#
_entry.id   AF-A0A7J5YY14-F1
#
_cell.length_a   1.000
_cell.length_b   1.000
_cell.length_c   1.000
_cell.angle_alpha   90.00
_cell.angle_beta   90.00
_cell.angle_gamma   90.00
#
_symmetry.space_group_name_H-M   'P 1'
#
loop_
_entity.id
_entity.type
_entity.pdbx_description
1 polymer ?
#
loop_
_entity_poly.entity_id
_entity_poly.type
_entity_poly.pdbx_seq_one_letter_code
_entity_poly.pdbx_strand_id
1 'polypeptide(L)'
;MARVLIVGAGLTGSLCASLLRRELQDKVRIEVWEKSRGSGCTLSCSPQAFCCPSTRLVFFERHVTGLFRRGASWEVQSRAGDSEMFDAVVLTIPVPQILQLEGDLTE
;
A
#
# COMPACT_ATOMS: atom_id res chain seq x y z
N MET A 1 10.40 -15.01 -1.22
CA MET A 1 9.73 -14.17 -0.22
C MET A 1 8.78 -13.27 -0.98
N ALA A 2 7.48 -13.37 -0.73
CA ALA A 2 6.50 -12.63 -1.55
C ALA A 2 6.48 -11.15 -1.15
N ARG A 3 6.40 -10.25 -2.13
CA ARG A 3 6.28 -8.80 -1.90
C ARG A 3 4.82 -8.42 -2.00
N VAL A 4 4.27 -7.86 -0.92
CA VAL A 4 2.88 -7.41 -0.86
C VAL A 4 2.84 -5.91 -0.66
N LEU A 5 2.11 -5.22 -1.54
CA LEU A 5 1.85 -3.79 -1.42
C LEU A 5 0.48 -3.55 -0.79
N ILE A 6 0.41 -2.62 0.17
CA ILE A 6 -0.84 -2.08 0.69
C ILE A 6 -0.92 -0.61 0.31
N VAL A 7 -1.97 -0.23 -0.42
CA VAL A 7 -2.19 1.15 -0.85
C VAL A 7 -3.16 1.82 0.11
N GLY A 8 -2.66 2.80 0.87
CA GLY A 8 -3.35 3.50 1.95
C GLY A 8 -2.88 3.05 3.34
N ALA A 9 -2.46 4.01 4.17
CA ALA A 9 -2.06 3.83 5.57
C ALA A 9 -3.19 4.25 6.55
N GLY A 10 -4.45 4.13 6.12
CA GLY A 10 -5.62 4.36 6.96
C GLY A 10 -5.87 3.24 7.98
N LEU A 11 -7.04 3.26 8.62
CA LEU A 11 -7.47 2.22 9.57
C LEU A 11 -7.44 0.82 8.95
N THR A 12 -7.99 0.68 7.74
CA THR A 12 -8.03 -0.59 7.03
C THR A 12 -6.63 -1.07 6.64
N GLY A 13 -5.81 -0.19 6.05
CA GLY A 13 -4.46 -0.53 5.61
C GLY A 13 -3.52 -0.92 6.77
N SER A 14 -3.61 -0.20 7.90
CA SER A 14 -2.84 -0.54 9.10
C SER A 14 -3.27 -1.86 9.73
N LEU A 15 -4.58 -2.14 9.80
CA LEU A 15 -5.10 -3.42 10.29
C LEU A 15 -4.72 -4.58 9.36
N CYS A 16 -4.86 -4.40 8.05
CA CYS A 16 -4.40 -5.38 7.06
C CYS A 16 -2.90 -5.65 7.19
N ALA A 17 -2.07 -4.61 7.32
CA ALA A 17 -0.63 -4.78 7.52
C ALA A 17 -0.31 -5.54 8.81
N SER A 18 -0.98 -5.19 9.92
CA SER A 18 -0.77 -5.85 11.21
C SER A 18 -1.16 -7.33 11.18
N LEU A 19 -2.33 -7.65 10.62
CA LEU A 19 -2.80 -9.03 10.49
C LEU A 19 -1.93 -9.85 9.53
N LEU A 20 -1.59 -9.31 8.37
CA LEU A 20 -0.71 -10.00 7.41
C LEU A 20 0.67 -10.25 8.01
N ARG A 21 1.25 -9.31 8.76
CA ARG A 21 2.51 -9.54 9.48
C ARG A 21 2.38 -10.63 10.54
N ARG A 22 1.25 -10.67 11.27
CA ARG A 22 1.03 -11.67 12.31
C ARG A 22 0.88 -13.08 11.74
N GLU A 23 0.09 -13.22 10.68
CA GLU A 23 -0.24 -14.53 10.08
C GLU A 23 0.89 -15.06 9.19
N LEU A 24 1.57 -14.19 8.44
CA LEU A 24 2.54 -14.62 7.42
C LEU A 24 4.00 -14.35 7.79
N GLN A 25 4.27 -13.59 8.87
CA GLN A 25 5.58 -13.38 9.48
C GLN A 25 6.71 -13.18 8.45
N ASP A 26 7.80 -13.94 8.54
CA ASP A 26 9.00 -13.81 7.69
C ASP A 26 8.82 -14.29 6.24
N LYS A 27 7.63 -14.76 5.85
CA LYS A 27 7.39 -15.27 4.48
C LYS A 27 7.11 -14.14 3.47
N VAL A 28 6.73 -12.96 3.95
CA VAL A 28 6.29 -11.83 3.11
C VAL A 28 6.94 -10.52 3.55
N ARG A 29 7.36 -9.76 2.55
CA ARG A 29 7.79 -8.37 2.69
C ARG A 29 6.60 -7.48 2.39
N ILE A 30 6.12 -6.77 3.40
CA ILE A 30 4.93 -5.90 3.30
C ILE A 30 5.38 -4.45 3.25
N GLU A 31 5.02 -3.77 2.17
CA GLU A 31 5.24 -2.34 1.96
C GLU A 31 3.89 -1.63 1.94
N VAL A 32 3.81 -0.47 2.58
CA VAL A 32 2.60 0.35 2.62
C VAL A 32 2.89 1.66 1.92
N TRP A 33 2.11 2.02 0.91
CA TRP A 33 2.24 3.30 0.20
C TRP A 33 1.08 4.20 0.58
N GLU A 34 1.41 5.40 1.06
CA GLU A 34 0.43 6.42 1.43
C GLU A 34 0.60 7.64 0.52
N LYS A 35 -0.52 8.10 -0.06
CA LYS A 35 -0.56 9.29 -0.91
C LYS A 35 -0.29 10.56 -0.11
N SER A 36 -0.78 10.61 1.13
CA SER A 36 -0.72 11.78 2.00
C SER A 36 0.66 11.97 2.62
N ARG A 37 1.04 13.22 2.90
CA ARG A 37 2.28 13.57 3.62
C ARG A 37 2.31 13.15 5.10
N GLY A 38 1.19 12.66 5.61
CA GLY A 38 1.05 12.05 6.93
C GLY A 38 -0.12 11.07 6.92
N SER A 39 -0.27 10.25 7.96
CA SER A 39 -1.43 9.36 8.12
C SER A 39 -2.71 10.19 8.21
N GLY A 40 -3.38 10.39 7.07
CA GLY A 40 -4.62 11.15 6.94
C GLY A 40 -5.79 10.39 7.57
N CYS A 41 -5.84 10.32 8.90
CA CYS A 41 -6.99 9.87 9.64
C CYS A 41 -7.89 11.07 9.93
N THR A 42 -9.00 11.24 9.19
CA THR A 42 -9.95 12.33 9.43
C THR A 42 -10.84 12.11 10.67
N LEU A 43 -10.65 11.04 11.44
CA LEU A 43 -11.31 10.82 12.72
C LEU A 43 -10.34 10.16 13.71
N SER A 44 -9.94 10.92 14.72
CA SER A 44 -9.42 10.49 16.03
C SER A 44 -8.50 9.25 16.05
N CYS A 45 -7.22 9.42 15.74
CA CYS A 45 -6.19 8.54 16.28
C CYS A 45 -4.86 9.29 16.35
N SER A 46 -4.25 9.32 17.54
CA SER A 46 -2.98 9.99 17.80
C SER A 46 -1.89 9.49 16.84
N PRO A 47 -0.98 10.34 16.35
CA PRO A 47 0.14 9.94 15.47
C PRO A 47 1.15 8.95 16.10
N GLN A 48 0.89 8.47 17.32
CA GLN A 48 1.78 7.64 18.12
C GLN A 48 1.69 6.13 17.86
N ALA A 49 0.70 5.63 17.12
CA ALA A 49 0.55 4.18 16.95
C ALA A 49 1.51 3.54 15.93
N PHE A 50 2.19 4.31 15.06
CA PHE A 50 3.06 3.72 14.04
C PHE A 50 4.32 4.50 13.66
N CYS A 51 4.76 5.45 14.47
CA CYS A 51 6.11 6.01 14.34
C CYS A 51 7.09 5.20 15.21
N CYS A 52 7.26 3.92 14.87
CA CYS A 52 8.36 3.14 15.40
C CYS A 52 9.55 3.36 14.46
N PRO A 53 10.62 4.07 14.86
CA PRO A 53 11.74 4.43 13.96
C PRO A 53 12.56 3.23 13.45
N SER A 54 12.28 2.01 13.93
CA SER A 54 12.97 0.78 13.54
C SER A 54 12.32 0.02 12.36
N THR A 55 11.12 0.42 11.89
CA THR A 55 10.41 -0.32 10.82
C THR A 55 9.91 0.64 9.73
N ARG A 56 10.84 1.12 8.89
CA ARG A 56 10.56 1.82 7.62
C ARG A 56 9.87 0.88 6.64
N LEU A 57 8.57 0.69 6.80
CA LEU A 57 7.73 -0.12 5.90
C LEU A 57 6.55 0.68 5.34
N VAL A 58 6.44 1.96 5.72
CA VAL A 58 5.45 2.91 5.19
C VAL A 58 6.19 3.98 4.39
N PHE A 59 5.84 4.11 3.11
CA PHE A 59 6.35 5.13 2.20
C PHE A 59 5.26 6.17 1.97
N PHE A 60 5.47 7.37 2.50
CA PHE A 60 4.58 8.52 2.29
C PHE A 60 4.83 9.19 0.95
N GLU A 61 3.89 10.02 0.50
CA GLU A 61 3.90 10.70 -0.81
C GLU A 61 3.98 9.75 -2.02
N ARG A 62 3.65 8.47 -1.82
CA ARG A 62 3.62 7.46 -2.89
C ARG A 62 2.18 7.30 -3.36
N HIS A 63 1.78 8.18 -4.27
CA HIS A 63 0.48 8.09 -4.92
C HIS A 63 0.54 7.07 -6.05
N VAL A 64 -0.15 5.94 -5.90
CA VAL A 64 -0.32 4.97 -6.99
C VAL A 64 -1.20 5.57 -8.08
N THR A 65 -0.73 5.53 -9.31
CA THR A 65 -1.45 6.03 -10.50
C THR A 65 -1.78 4.93 -11.48
N GLY A 66 -1.00 3.85 -11.51
CA GLY A 66 -1.24 2.73 -12.41
C GLY A 66 -0.91 1.37 -11.78
N LEU A 67 -1.69 0.36 -12.18
CA LEU A 67 -1.53 -1.04 -11.82
C LEU A 67 -1.63 -1.90 -13.07
N PHE A 68 -0.51 -2.47 -13.49
CA PHE A 68 -0.41 -3.29 -14.69
C PHE A 68 -0.09 -4.73 -14.33
N ARG A 69 -0.82 -5.68 -14.90
CA ARG A 69 -0.59 -7.10 -14.66
C ARG A 69 0.58 -7.57 -15.52
N ARG A 70 1.64 -8.06 -14.86
CA ARG A 70 2.84 -8.62 -15.51
C ARG A 70 2.97 -10.10 -15.13
N GLY A 71 2.20 -10.94 -15.83
CA GLY A 71 2.16 -12.38 -15.59
C GLY A 71 1.59 -12.73 -14.22
N ALA A 72 2.43 -13.25 -13.31
CA ALA A 72 2.04 -13.60 -11.94
C ALA A 72 2.11 -12.41 -10.96
N SER A 73 2.77 -11.32 -11.36
CA SER A 73 3.04 -10.14 -10.52
C SER A 73 2.31 -8.90 -11.04
N TRP A 74 2.29 -7.86 -10.21
CA TRP A 74 1.72 -6.55 -10.48
C TRP A 74 2.83 -5.51 -10.55
N GLU A 75 2.86 -4.77 -11.64
CA GLU A 75 3.65 -3.56 -11.79
C GLU A 75 2.84 -2.38 -11.25
N VAL A 76 3.38 -1.69 -10.25
CA VAL A 76 2.72 -0.59 -9.57
C VAL A 76 3.48 0.69 -9.86
N GLN A 77 2.82 1.60 -10.57
CA GLN A 77 3.38 2.89 -10.92
C GLN A 77 2.92 3.95 -9.93
N SER A 78 3.90 4.72 -9.45
CA SER A 78 3.67 5.90 -8.63
C SER A 78 3.71 7.16 -9.47
N ARG A 79 3.03 8.20 -8.99
CA ARG A 79 3.05 9.53 -9.60
C ARG A 79 4.46 10.14 -9.71
N ALA A 80 5.40 9.70 -8.86
CA ALA A 80 6.78 10.16 -8.90
C ALA A 80 7.56 9.62 -10.12
N GLY A 81 6.95 8.73 -10.91
CA GLY A 81 7.59 8.04 -12.04
C GLY A 81 8.27 6.74 -11.65
N ASP A 82 8.29 6.39 -10.36
CA ASP A 82 8.79 5.10 -9.90
C ASP A 82 7.80 3.98 -10.23
N SER A 83 8.31 2.87 -10.76
CA SER A 83 7.55 1.64 -10.98
C SER A 83 8.17 0.51 -10.16
N GLU A 84 7.34 -0.23 -9.42
CA GLU A 84 7.79 -1.36 -8.60
C GLU A 84 6.94 -2.61 -8.81
N MET A 85 7.58 -3.78 -8.72
CA MET A 85 6.93 -5.07 -8.89
C MET A 85 6.57 -5.72 -7.55
N PHE A 86 5.33 -6.17 -7.44
CA PHE A 86 4.76 -6.84 -6.27
C PHE A 86 4.01 -8.12 -6.68
N ASP A 87 4.00 -9.13 -5.81
CA ASP A 87 3.27 -10.37 -6.06
C ASP A 87 1.77 -10.21 -5.79
N ALA A 88 1.42 -9.35 -4.84
CA ALA A 88 0.04 -8.98 -4.53
C ALA A 88 -0.08 -7.51 -4.15
N VAL A 89 -1.22 -6.91 -4.48
CA VAL A 89 -1.56 -5.53 -4.15
C VAL A 89 -2.92 -5.50 -3.44
N VAL A 90 -2.98 -4.85 -2.28
CA VAL A 90 -4.19 -4.64 -1.50
C VAL A 90 -4.56 -3.16 -1.58
N LEU A 91 -5.66 -2.85 -2.25
CA LEU A 91 -6.17 -1.49 -2.38
C LEU A 91 -7.11 -1.19 -1.22
N THR A 92 -6.73 -0.23 -0.37
CA THR A 92 -7.57 0.26 0.73
C THR A 92 -8.03 1.70 0.53
N ILE A 93 -7.94 2.18 -0.72
CA ILE A 93 -8.40 3.50 -1.14
C ILE A 93 -9.89 3.46 -1.53
N PRO A 94 -10.62 4.60 -1.43
CA PRO A 94 -12.03 4.67 -1.83
C PRO A 94 -12.25 4.24 -3.29
N VAL A 95 -13.37 3.56 -3.57
CA VAL A 95 -13.72 3.06 -4.92
C VAL A 95 -13.57 4.12 -6.02
N PRO A 96 -14.02 5.38 -5.86
CA PRO A 96 -13.80 6.40 -6.89
C PRO A 96 -12.33 6.63 -7.25
N GLN A 97 -11.39 6.42 -6.31
CA GLN A 97 -9.95 6.52 -6.56
C GLN A 97 -9.40 5.25 -7.22
N ILE A 98 -9.96 4.07 -6.94
CA ILE A 98 -9.60 2.83 -7.64
C ILE A 98 -9.93 2.95 -9.14
N LEU A 99 -11.08 3.53 -9.45
CA LEU A 99 -11.52 3.74 -10.85
C LEU A 99 -10.67 4.77 -11.61
N GLN A 100 -9.82 5.54 -10.92
CA GLN A 100 -8.91 6.50 -11.53
C GLN A 100 -7.52 5.90 -11.83
N LEU A 101 -7.30 4.64 -11.44
CA LEU A 101 -6.04 3.95 -11.70
C LEU A 101 -5.97 3.49 -13.15
N GLU A 102 -4.82 3.70 -13.78
CA GLU A 102 -4.52 3.22 -15.12
C GLU A 102 -4.11 1.74 -15.08
N GLY A 103 -4.44 0.96 -16.12
CA GLY A 103 -3.96 -0.42 -16.29
C GLY A 103 -5.04 -1.49 -16.18
N ASP A 104 -4.63 -2.71 -15.82
CA ASP A 104 -5.36 -3.98 -16.08
C ASP A 104 -6.34 -4.36 -14.97
N LEU A 105 -6.91 -3.38 -14.26
CA LEU A 105 -7.84 -3.62 -13.15
C LEU A 105 -9.27 -3.93 -13.60
N THR A 106 -9.58 -3.68 -14.87
CA THR A 106 -10.94 -3.71 -15.44
C THR A 106 -11.16 -4.80 -16.48
N GLU A 107 -10.21 -5.73 -16.66
CA GLU A 107 -10.40 -6.90 -17.54
C GLU A 107 -11.17 -8.04 -16.85
#